data_AF-A0A9E0UQX1-F1
#
_entry.id   AF-A0A9E0UQX1-F1
#
_cell.length_a   1.000
_cell.length_b   1.000
_cell.length_c   1.000
_cell.angle_alpha   90.00
_cell.angle_beta   90.00
_cell.angle_gamma   90.00
#
_symmetry.space_group_name_H-M   'P 1'
#
loop_
_entity.id
_entity.type
_entity.pdbx_description
1 polymer ?
#
loop_
_entity_poly.entity_id
_entity_poly.type
_entity_poly.pdbx_seq_one_letter_code
_entity_poly.pdbx_strand_id
1 'polypeptide(L)'
;MAVGSGRDKDGNPLVKVSYERDGKVREVDVRPILVSTNLKTGDELRMLGIYPASALKVSSVEENSPAKKAGLLVGDIIEKFNGKKVYSNYEVVDRMKSLPSGEAVKLNILRDGKPLELSAVPAKIAISKPLCELSSKDFSEPLKFICVESKGQDPTSEGAKGSVFLYEKPAGDSRLSELLPGDRLVSINGENISSLSDIKRVISSLKPGENPTLLLMNQSSTAVKNLALGTGAAAKIKEPLTRNMLGYAVSPQRIILHPGVWEQFVDNVDRTWNALVSLLSPSSDIGLRHLSGPIGIGRVMYKFSLMDITLVLSFVVLININLAILNMLPIPVLDGGHIVIATIAKLRKKPLPESWVAGVQGVFMLLFLGMMLYVVYFDIMRWSGENMEENSFKIEQAYYLKDIKFK
;
A
#
# COMPACT_ATOMS: atom_id res chain seq x y z
N MET A 1 4.12 4.36 12.43
CA MET A 1 4.37 5.43 11.43
C MET A 1 4.86 6.64 12.20
N ALA A 2 6.04 7.17 11.88
CA ALA A 2 6.56 8.36 12.56
C ALA A 2 6.01 9.59 11.83
N VAL A 3 5.07 10.26 12.49
CA VAL A 3 4.41 11.46 11.99
C VAL A 3 5.11 12.65 12.66
N GLY A 4 6.39 12.83 12.37
CA GLY A 4 7.23 13.84 13.03
C GLY A 4 7.31 15.13 12.24
N SER A 5 7.22 16.28 12.92
CA SER A 5 7.48 17.61 12.36
C SER A 5 8.97 18.03 12.38
N GLY A 6 9.85 17.13 12.82
CA GLY A 6 11.28 17.38 12.95
C GLY A 6 11.95 17.83 11.65
N ARG A 7 12.83 18.82 11.73
CA ARG A 7 13.62 19.38 10.63
C ARG A 7 15.09 19.49 11.02
N ASP A 8 15.99 19.31 10.07
CA ASP A 8 17.40 19.65 10.23
C ASP A 8 17.63 21.17 10.09
N LYS A 9 18.90 21.59 10.21
CA LYS A 9 19.28 23.02 10.15
C LYS A 9 18.96 23.68 8.80
N ASP A 10 18.84 22.88 7.75
CA ASP A 10 18.55 23.32 6.39
C ASP A 10 17.04 23.26 6.08
N GLY A 11 16.21 22.92 7.08
CA GLY A 11 14.77 22.81 6.93
C GLY A 11 14.30 21.48 6.30
N ASN A 12 15.21 20.52 6.11
CA ASN A 12 14.85 19.22 5.55
C ASN A 12 14.30 18.28 6.63
N PRO A 13 13.33 17.42 6.31
CA PRO A 13 12.69 16.56 7.32
C PRO A 13 13.63 15.52 7.90
N LEU A 14 13.59 15.41 9.22
CA LEU A 14 14.49 14.58 10.01
C LEU A 14 13.74 13.96 11.18
N VAL A 15 13.93 12.66 11.39
CA VAL A 15 13.43 11.98 12.59
C VAL A 15 14.61 11.38 13.35
N LYS A 16 14.75 11.77 14.61
CA LYS A 16 15.68 11.12 15.54
C LYS A 16 15.07 9.81 16.03
N VAL A 17 15.73 8.70 15.71
CA VAL A 17 15.32 7.38 16.16
C VAL A 17 16.29 6.92 17.24
N SER A 18 15.78 6.75 18.46
CA SER A 18 16.51 6.05 19.51
C SER A 18 16.32 4.55 19.35
N TYR A 19 17.41 3.79 19.41
CA TYR A 19 17.37 2.33 19.42
C TYR A 19 18.39 1.79 20.42
N GLU A 20 18.05 0.67 21.05
CA GLU A 20 18.98 -0.05 21.91
C GLU A 20 19.69 -1.14 21.13
N ARG A 21 21.03 -1.21 21.26
CA ARG A 21 21.84 -2.31 20.73
C ARG A 21 22.93 -2.67 21.73
N ASP A 22 22.98 -3.94 22.11
CA ASP A 22 23.92 -4.48 23.10
C ASP A 22 23.85 -3.77 24.45
N GLY A 23 22.63 -3.50 24.94
CA GLY A 23 22.40 -2.80 26.21
C GLY A 23 22.72 -1.30 26.19
N LYS A 24 23.08 -0.73 25.03
CA LYS A 24 23.38 0.69 24.87
C LYS A 24 22.35 1.37 23.99
N VAL A 25 21.71 2.41 24.52
CA VAL A 25 20.85 3.31 23.74
C VAL A 25 21.73 4.14 22.80
N ARG A 26 21.36 4.16 21.53
CA ARG A 26 22.00 4.94 20.47
C ARG A 26 20.93 5.76 19.77
N GLU A 27 21.30 6.94 19.29
CA GLU A 27 20.46 7.75 18.42
C GLU A 27 20.97 7.66 16.98
N VAL A 28 20.05 7.69 16.02
CA VAL A 28 20.36 7.86 14.61
C VAL A 28 19.38 8.83 13.98
N ASP A 29 19.90 9.68 13.11
CA ASP A 29 19.13 10.58 12.28
C ASP A 29 18.63 9.83 11.04
N VAL A 30 17.31 9.72 10.90
CA VAL A 30 16.67 9.04 9.78
C VAL A 30 15.91 10.07 8.95
N ARG A 31 16.19 10.08 7.64
CA ARG A 31 15.48 10.92 6.67
C ARG A 31 14.30 10.13 6.09
N PRO A 32 13.05 10.52 6.38
CA PRO A 32 11.89 9.85 5.80
C PRO A 32 11.78 10.12 4.30
N ILE A 33 11.37 9.09 3.55
CA ILE A 33 11.04 9.21 2.13
C ILE A 33 9.57 9.58 1.96
N LEU A 34 9.27 10.39 0.95
CA LEU A 34 7.92 10.74 0.57
C LEU A 34 7.35 9.63 -0.31
N VAL A 35 6.18 9.10 0.04
CA VAL A 35 5.53 8.03 -0.71
C VAL A 35 4.11 8.47 -1.06
N SER A 36 3.79 8.43 -2.36
CA SER A 36 2.44 8.72 -2.84
C SER A 36 1.47 7.67 -2.31
N THR A 37 0.39 8.14 -1.69
CA THR A 37 -0.69 7.31 -1.13
C THR A 37 -2.00 7.48 -1.88
N ASN A 38 -2.11 8.48 -2.75
CA ASN A 38 -3.22 8.63 -3.69
C ASN A 38 -2.80 9.47 -4.90
N LEU A 39 -2.80 8.86 -6.08
CA LEU A 39 -2.39 9.50 -7.33
C LEU A 39 -3.36 10.58 -7.82
N LYS A 40 -4.63 10.55 -7.39
CA LYS A 40 -5.66 11.49 -7.87
C LYS A 40 -5.73 12.76 -7.04
N THR A 41 -5.56 12.65 -5.72
CA THR A 41 -5.50 13.83 -4.83
C THR A 41 -4.08 14.33 -4.62
N GLY A 42 -3.06 13.56 -5.03
CA GLY A 42 -1.66 13.86 -4.76
C GLY A 42 -1.33 13.73 -3.27
N ASP A 43 -2.02 12.85 -2.55
CA ASP A 43 -1.74 12.61 -1.13
C ASP A 43 -0.40 11.88 -1.02
N GLU A 44 0.44 12.35 -0.12
CA GLU A 44 1.77 11.81 0.12
C GLU A 44 1.99 11.64 1.62
N LEU A 45 2.60 10.52 2.00
CA LEU A 45 2.98 10.25 3.39
C LEU A 45 4.49 10.00 3.49
N ARG A 46 5.07 10.54 4.55
CA ARG A 46 6.45 10.28 4.92
C ARG A 46 6.58 8.91 5.59
N MET A 47 7.47 8.08 5.07
CA MET A 47 7.78 6.78 5.63
C MET A 47 9.25 6.65 6.02
N LEU A 48 9.51 6.14 7.22
CA LEU A 48 10.86 5.76 7.66
C LEU A 48 11.25 4.35 7.21
N GLY A 49 10.27 3.51 6.87
CA GLY A 49 10.51 2.11 6.48
C GLY A 49 10.94 1.18 7.61
N ILE A 50 10.75 1.57 8.88
CA ILE A 50 11.04 0.73 10.05
C ILE A 50 9.81 -0.15 10.36
N TYR A 51 10.02 -1.47 10.38
CA TYR A 51 9.01 -2.46 10.73
C TYR A 51 9.41 -3.20 12.01
N PRO A 52 8.45 -3.63 12.84
CA PRO A 52 8.76 -4.41 14.04
C PRO A 52 9.43 -5.73 13.65
N ALA A 53 10.47 -6.11 14.42
CA ALA A 53 11.01 -7.45 14.33
C ALA A 53 9.92 -8.46 14.70
N SER A 54 9.86 -9.57 13.97
CA SER A 54 8.90 -10.64 14.24
C SER A 54 9.62 -11.97 14.37
N ALA A 55 9.16 -12.81 15.29
CA ALA A 55 9.60 -14.20 15.30
C ALA A 55 9.19 -14.85 13.97
N LEU A 56 10.14 -15.47 13.28
CA LEU A 56 9.92 -16.13 12.00
C LEU A 56 9.36 -17.54 12.23
N LYS A 57 8.17 -17.63 12.86
CA LYS A 57 7.50 -18.90 13.11
C LYS A 57 6.88 -19.41 11.81
N VAL A 58 7.30 -20.59 11.38
CA VAL A 58 6.82 -21.26 10.18
C VAL A 58 5.34 -21.59 10.34
N SER A 59 4.51 -21.09 9.44
CA SER A 59 3.06 -21.28 9.42
C SER A 59 2.60 -22.31 8.39
N SER A 60 3.35 -22.47 7.30
CA SER A 60 3.13 -23.51 6.31
C SER A 60 4.46 -23.89 5.64
N VAL A 61 4.52 -25.11 5.14
CA VAL A 61 5.63 -25.62 4.32
C VAL A 61 5.01 -26.31 3.11
N GLU A 62 5.37 -25.85 1.92
CA GLU A 62 4.84 -26.37 0.67
C GLU A 62 5.33 -27.80 0.41
N GLU A 63 4.46 -28.65 -0.12
CA GLU A 63 4.81 -30.01 -0.50
C GLU A 63 5.86 -29.99 -1.64
N ASN A 64 6.76 -30.98 -1.68
CA ASN A 64 7.89 -31.08 -2.63
C ASN A 64 8.92 -29.94 -2.60
N SER A 65 8.77 -28.97 -1.69
CA SER A 65 9.67 -27.82 -1.58
C SER A 65 11.05 -28.17 -0.99
N PRO A 66 12.08 -27.33 -1.23
CA PRO A 66 13.37 -27.46 -0.55
C PRO A 66 13.28 -27.43 0.98
N ALA A 67 12.38 -26.61 1.56
CA ALA A 67 12.15 -26.55 2.99
C ALA A 67 11.61 -27.87 3.52
N LYS A 68 10.63 -28.48 2.84
CA LYS A 68 10.08 -29.79 3.21
C LYS A 68 11.15 -30.87 3.14
N LYS A 69 11.93 -30.90 2.05
CA LYS A 69 13.04 -31.87 1.85
C LYS A 69 14.14 -31.72 2.90
N ALA A 70 14.42 -30.49 3.34
CA ALA A 70 15.35 -30.20 4.42
C ALA A 70 14.80 -30.53 5.82
N GLY A 71 13.52 -30.92 5.92
CA GLY A 71 12.89 -31.30 7.18
C GLY A 71 12.36 -30.12 8.00
N LEU A 72 12.11 -28.95 7.39
CA LEU A 72 11.43 -27.84 8.05
C LEU A 72 9.95 -28.18 8.30
N LEU A 73 9.45 -27.86 9.49
CA LEU A 73 8.10 -28.18 9.93
C LEU A 73 7.33 -26.92 10.34
N VAL A 74 6.00 -26.99 10.27
CA VAL A 74 5.11 -25.98 10.84
C VAL A 74 5.36 -25.87 12.34
N GLY A 75 5.54 -24.65 12.84
CA GLY A 75 5.86 -24.38 14.24
C GLY A 75 7.34 -24.08 14.51
N ASP A 76 8.26 -24.47 13.62
CA ASP A 76 9.67 -24.11 13.72
C ASP A 76 9.85 -22.59 13.74
N ILE A 77 10.84 -22.10 14.49
CA ILE A 77 11.19 -20.67 14.52
C ILE A 77 12.55 -20.49 13.86
N ILE A 78 12.62 -19.75 12.75
CA ILE A 78 13.89 -19.47 12.07
C ILE A 78 14.63 -18.35 12.81
N GLU A 79 15.85 -18.63 13.30
CA GLU A 79 16.66 -17.66 14.04
C GLU A 79 17.82 -17.11 13.22
N LYS A 80 18.46 -17.95 12.40
CA LYS A 80 19.60 -17.55 11.57
C LYS A 80 19.49 -18.10 10.16
N PHE A 81 20.04 -17.33 9.23
CA PHE A 81 20.21 -17.68 7.83
C PHE A 81 21.71 -17.56 7.49
N ASN A 82 22.34 -18.66 7.09
CA ASN A 82 23.78 -18.76 6.83
C ASN A 82 24.62 -18.23 8.01
N GLY A 83 24.30 -18.66 9.23
CA GLY A 83 25.00 -18.28 10.46
C GLY A 83 24.72 -16.85 10.97
N LYS A 84 24.04 -16.02 10.19
CA LYS A 84 23.68 -14.64 10.55
C LYS A 84 22.24 -14.58 11.06
N LYS A 85 22.03 -13.98 12.24
CA LYS A 85 20.69 -13.76 12.80
C LYS A 85 19.79 -13.01 11.81
N VAL A 86 18.51 -13.38 11.78
CA VAL A 86 17.47 -12.74 10.96
C VAL A 86 16.33 -12.26 11.85
N TYR A 87 15.77 -11.10 11.52
CA TYR A 87 14.71 -10.47 12.31
C TYR A 87 13.39 -10.31 11.53
N SER A 88 13.41 -10.64 10.24
CA SER A 88 12.23 -10.61 9.37
C SER A 88 12.39 -11.58 8.22
N ASN A 89 11.26 -12.04 7.67
CA ASN A 89 11.28 -12.85 6.45
C ASN A 89 11.77 -12.04 5.24
N TYR A 90 11.60 -10.71 5.26
CA TYR A 90 12.14 -9.84 4.21
C TYR A 90 13.66 -9.95 4.11
N GLU A 91 14.35 -9.98 5.25
CA GLU A 91 15.80 -10.16 5.30
C GLU A 91 16.25 -11.52 4.77
N VAL A 92 15.49 -12.59 5.06
CA VAL A 92 15.76 -13.92 4.50
C VAL A 92 15.60 -13.89 2.98
N VAL A 93 14.49 -13.34 2.47
CA VAL A 93 14.23 -13.23 1.03
C VAL A 93 15.30 -12.39 0.34
N ASP A 94 15.71 -11.27 0.93
CA ASP A 94 16.69 -10.36 0.34
C ASP A 94 18.08 -11.02 0.26
N ARG A 95 18.51 -11.69 1.34
CA ARG A 95 19.74 -12.49 1.33
C ARG A 95 19.67 -13.65 0.33
N MET A 96 18.49 -14.19 0.04
CA MET A 96 18.31 -15.27 -0.93
C MET A 96 18.43 -14.81 -2.39
N LYS A 97 18.16 -13.52 -2.68
CA LYS A 97 18.30 -12.93 -4.03
C LYS A 97 19.75 -12.86 -4.49
N SER A 98 20.69 -12.65 -3.57
CA SER A 98 22.12 -12.53 -3.89
C SER A 98 22.84 -13.87 -3.94
N LEU A 99 22.15 -14.99 -3.67
CA LEU A 99 22.74 -16.31 -3.73
C LEU A 99 22.89 -16.83 -5.17
N PRO A 100 24.06 -17.38 -5.53
CA PRO A 100 24.23 -18.19 -6.72
C PRO A 100 23.19 -19.32 -6.80
N SER A 101 22.72 -19.60 -8.01
CA SER A 101 21.78 -20.70 -8.25
C SER A 101 22.40 -22.03 -7.86
N GLY A 102 21.68 -22.81 -7.04
CA GLY A 102 22.12 -24.15 -6.61
C GLY A 102 22.98 -24.19 -5.35
N GLU A 103 23.34 -23.04 -4.76
CA GLU A 103 24.07 -23.02 -3.49
C GLU A 103 23.15 -23.39 -2.32
N ALA A 104 23.63 -24.28 -1.44
CA ALA A 104 22.89 -24.66 -0.25
C ALA A 104 22.90 -23.54 0.79
N VAL A 105 21.78 -23.38 1.49
CA VAL A 105 21.62 -22.45 2.60
C VAL A 105 21.42 -23.20 3.91
N LYS A 106 21.91 -22.60 4.98
CA LYS A 106 21.77 -23.11 6.35
C LYS A 106 20.71 -22.29 7.09
N LEU A 107 19.73 -22.99 7.63
CA LEU A 107 18.72 -22.43 8.53
C LEU A 107 18.98 -22.96 9.93
N ASN A 108 19.32 -22.06 10.87
CA ASN A 108 19.29 -22.41 12.28
C ASN A 108 17.90 -22.10 12.80
N ILE A 109 17.23 -23.12 13.31
CA ILE A 109 15.85 -23.07 13.79
C ILE A 109 15.74 -23.50 15.24
N LEU A 110 14.65 -23.13 15.89
CA LEU A 110 14.20 -23.72 17.15
C LEU A 110 12.97 -24.59 16.88
N ARG A 111 13.06 -25.87 17.27
CA ARG A 111 11.94 -26.83 17.27
C ARG A 111 11.69 -27.29 18.70
N ASP A 112 10.51 -27.01 19.23
CA ASP A 112 10.15 -27.31 20.62
C ASP A 112 11.20 -26.79 21.63
N GLY A 113 11.76 -25.61 21.35
CA GLY A 113 12.81 -24.97 22.15
C GLY A 113 14.23 -25.53 21.95
N LYS A 114 14.41 -26.57 21.14
CA LYS A 114 15.72 -27.16 20.85
C LYS A 114 16.30 -26.59 19.55
N PRO A 115 17.59 -26.18 19.53
CA PRO A 115 18.23 -25.69 18.32
C PRO A 115 18.50 -26.85 17.34
N LEU A 116 18.21 -26.61 16.06
CA LEU A 116 18.51 -27.51 14.95
C LEU A 116 19.07 -26.71 13.77
N GLU A 117 19.99 -27.29 13.01
CA GLU A 117 20.48 -26.72 11.75
C GLU A 117 19.95 -27.56 10.58
N LEU A 118 19.25 -26.90 9.67
CA LEU A 118 18.75 -27.50 8.43
C LEU A 118 19.54 -26.95 7.25
N SER A 119 19.78 -27.80 6.25
CA SER A 119 20.42 -27.41 4.98
C SER A 119 19.46 -27.63 3.82
N ALA A 120 19.26 -26.62 3.00
CA ALA A 120 18.35 -26.66 1.86
C ALA A 120 18.98 -26.00 0.64
N VAL A 121 18.74 -26.52 -0.56
CA VAL A 121 19.11 -25.84 -1.81
C VAL A 121 17.88 -25.11 -2.34
N PRO A 122 17.85 -23.77 -2.37
CA PRO A 122 16.71 -23.03 -2.89
C PRO A 122 16.36 -23.43 -4.32
N ALA A 123 15.08 -23.56 -4.61
CA ALA A 123 14.60 -23.80 -5.96
C ALA A 123 14.33 -22.46 -6.65
N LYS A 124 14.66 -22.35 -7.94
CA LYS A 124 14.33 -21.20 -8.76
C LYS A 124 12.89 -21.36 -9.26
N ILE A 125 11.99 -20.52 -8.77
CA ILE A 125 10.55 -20.62 -9.03
C ILE A 125 10.05 -19.37 -9.72
N ALA A 126 9.16 -19.53 -10.71
CA ALA A 126 8.44 -18.41 -11.31
C ALA A 126 7.47 -17.82 -10.28
N ILE A 127 7.47 -16.50 -10.15
CA ILE A 127 6.59 -15.76 -9.23
C ILE A 127 5.63 -14.84 -9.98
N SER A 128 5.81 -14.69 -11.29
CA SER A 128 4.91 -13.94 -12.15
C SER A 128 4.50 -14.76 -13.37
N LYS A 129 3.55 -14.22 -14.11
CA LYS A 129 3.22 -14.61 -15.48
C LYS A 129 4.20 -13.92 -16.44
N PRO A 130 4.25 -14.30 -17.73
CA PRO A 130 4.91 -13.48 -18.74
C PRO A 130 4.21 -12.13 -18.92
N LEU A 131 4.94 -11.15 -19.46
CA LEU A 131 4.38 -9.88 -19.92
C LEU A 131 4.90 -9.56 -21.33
N CYS A 132 4.16 -8.76 -22.09
CA CYS A 132 4.62 -8.25 -23.38
C CYS A 132 4.97 -6.77 -23.27
N GLU A 133 6.22 -6.41 -23.61
CA GLU A 133 6.65 -5.04 -23.85
C GLU A 133 6.34 -4.68 -25.29
N LEU A 134 5.55 -3.62 -25.49
CA LEU A 134 5.20 -3.07 -26.79
C LEU A 134 5.79 -1.67 -26.91
N SER A 135 6.81 -1.53 -27.75
CA SER A 135 7.55 -0.29 -27.98
C SER A 135 7.28 0.29 -29.37
N SER A 136 7.50 1.58 -29.55
CA SER A 136 7.57 2.24 -30.86
C SER A 136 8.59 3.38 -30.82
N LYS A 137 8.86 4.00 -31.96
CA LYS A 137 9.74 5.19 -32.03
C LYS A 137 9.17 6.40 -31.29
N ASP A 138 7.86 6.42 -31.09
CA ASP A 138 7.19 7.58 -30.54
C ASP A 138 7.14 7.54 -29.00
N PHE A 139 7.48 6.41 -28.37
CA PHE A 139 7.48 6.28 -26.90
C PHE A 139 8.91 6.11 -26.36
N SER A 140 9.22 6.80 -25.27
CA SER A 140 10.49 6.65 -24.55
C SER A 140 10.60 5.31 -23.81
N GLU A 141 9.46 4.74 -23.40
CA GLU A 141 9.36 3.47 -22.69
C GLU A 141 8.26 2.60 -23.34
N PRO A 142 8.32 1.26 -23.21
CA PRO A 142 7.28 0.39 -23.76
C PRO A 142 6.00 0.42 -22.93
N LEU A 143 4.85 0.23 -23.59
CA LEU A 143 3.63 -0.22 -22.94
C LEU A 143 3.82 -1.68 -22.50
N LYS A 144 3.41 -2.03 -21.28
CA LYS A 144 3.52 -3.41 -20.78
C LYS A 144 2.14 -4.02 -20.69
N PHE A 145 1.95 -5.22 -21.23
CA PHE A 145 0.68 -5.94 -21.22
C PHE A 145 0.83 -7.29 -20.53
N ILE A 146 -0.19 -7.69 -19.79
CA ILE A 146 -0.29 -9.03 -19.18
C ILE A 146 -1.52 -9.75 -19.71
N CYS A 147 -1.47 -11.09 -19.75
CA CYS A 147 -2.64 -11.90 -20.03
C CYS A 147 -3.22 -12.45 -18.72
N VAL A 148 -4.53 -12.29 -18.56
CA VAL A 148 -5.30 -12.93 -17.50
C VAL A 148 -6.09 -14.07 -18.13
N GLU A 149 -5.60 -15.28 -17.92
CA GLU A 149 -6.02 -16.50 -18.59
C GLU A 149 -7.40 -17.01 -18.17
N SER A 150 -7.99 -17.83 -19.04
CA SER A 150 -9.15 -18.66 -18.69
C SER A 150 -8.70 -19.89 -17.89
N LYS A 151 -9.53 -20.32 -16.93
CA LYS A 151 -9.21 -21.44 -16.02
C LYS A 151 -8.67 -22.67 -16.77
N GLY A 152 -7.58 -23.26 -16.28
CA GLY A 152 -7.06 -24.56 -16.72
C GLY A 152 -5.85 -24.53 -17.66
N GLN A 153 -5.28 -23.35 -17.95
CA GLN A 153 -4.02 -23.22 -18.70
C GLN A 153 -2.82 -23.00 -17.77
N ASP A 154 -1.60 -23.29 -18.26
CA ASP A 154 -0.36 -23.00 -17.53
C ASP A 154 -0.14 -21.48 -17.48
N PRO A 155 -0.18 -20.85 -16.29
CA PRO A 155 -0.10 -19.40 -16.13
C PRO A 155 1.24 -18.80 -16.56
N THR A 156 2.23 -19.64 -16.85
CA THR A 156 3.57 -19.23 -17.28
C THR A 156 3.77 -19.32 -18.80
N SER A 157 2.78 -19.81 -19.54
CA SER A 157 2.86 -19.99 -20.99
C SER A 157 2.56 -18.69 -21.75
N GLU A 158 3.43 -18.29 -22.69
CA GLU A 158 3.19 -17.15 -23.58
C GLU A 158 1.98 -17.32 -24.51
N GLY A 159 1.61 -18.58 -24.78
CA GLY A 159 0.51 -18.96 -25.67
C GLY A 159 -0.84 -19.06 -24.96
N ALA A 160 -0.90 -18.77 -23.66
CA ALA A 160 -2.13 -18.91 -22.90
C ALA A 160 -3.18 -17.88 -23.35
N LYS A 161 -4.42 -18.36 -23.55
CA LYS A 161 -5.56 -17.56 -24.02
C LYS A 161 -6.36 -17.01 -22.84
N GLY A 162 -6.70 -15.73 -22.94
CA GLY A 162 -7.42 -14.97 -21.93
C GLY A 162 -7.75 -13.55 -22.39
N SER A 163 -7.88 -12.66 -21.42
CA SER A 163 -8.03 -11.23 -21.67
C SER A 163 -6.69 -10.53 -21.44
N VAL A 164 -6.29 -9.69 -22.38
CA VAL A 164 -5.02 -8.96 -22.30
C VAL A 164 -5.27 -7.57 -21.76
N PHE A 165 -4.51 -7.16 -20.76
CA PHE A 165 -4.69 -5.91 -20.05
C PHE A 165 -3.40 -5.10 -20.04
N LEU A 166 -3.54 -3.78 -20.17
CA LEU A 166 -2.46 -2.83 -19.95
C LEU A 166 -2.01 -2.94 -18.48
N TYR A 167 -0.77 -3.32 -18.25
CA TYR A 167 -0.17 -3.44 -16.92
C TYR A 167 0.51 -2.14 -16.51
N GLU A 168 1.26 -1.52 -17.43
CA GLU A 168 2.02 -0.31 -17.16
C GLU A 168 2.15 0.51 -18.45
N LYS A 169 2.22 1.84 -18.31
CA LYS A 169 2.38 2.77 -19.43
C LYS A 169 3.47 3.80 -19.11
N PRO A 170 4.17 4.34 -20.12
CA PRO A 170 5.11 5.43 -19.95
C PRO A 170 4.52 6.62 -19.21
N ALA A 171 5.27 7.16 -18.23
CA ALA A 171 4.89 8.38 -17.52
C ALA A 171 5.08 9.61 -18.41
N GLY A 172 4.22 10.61 -18.26
CA GLY A 172 4.38 11.92 -18.91
C GLY A 172 3.96 12.02 -20.39
N ASP A 173 3.56 10.92 -21.04
CA ASP A 173 3.02 10.99 -22.41
C ASP A 173 1.54 11.39 -22.42
N SER A 174 1.23 12.55 -23.00
CA SER A 174 -0.12 13.10 -23.07
C SER A 174 -1.08 12.26 -23.92
N ARG A 175 -0.59 11.49 -24.91
CA ARG A 175 -1.41 10.58 -25.71
C ARG A 175 -1.95 9.41 -24.89
N LEU A 176 -1.25 9.07 -23.81
CA LEU A 176 -1.58 7.99 -22.90
C LEU A 176 -2.30 8.50 -21.65
N SER A 177 -2.69 9.78 -21.60
CA SER A 177 -3.33 10.41 -20.44
C SER A 177 -4.69 9.78 -20.12
N GLU A 178 -5.43 9.35 -21.15
CA GLU A 178 -6.72 8.70 -20.98
C GLU A 178 -6.61 7.20 -20.67
N LEU A 179 -5.45 6.58 -20.89
CA LEU A 179 -5.26 5.15 -20.63
C LEU A 179 -4.94 4.90 -19.16
N LEU A 180 -5.51 3.83 -18.62
CA LEU A 180 -5.27 3.39 -17.25
C LEU A 180 -4.74 1.95 -17.25
N PRO A 181 -3.79 1.61 -16.34
CA PRO A 181 -3.54 0.21 -16.01
C PRO A 181 -4.86 -0.52 -15.73
N GLY A 182 -5.03 -1.67 -16.37
CA GLY A 182 -6.26 -2.45 -16.38
C GLY A 182 -7.19 -2.21 -17.56
N ASP A 183 -6.93 -1.25 -18.45
CA ASP A 183 -7.62 -1.18 -19.73
C ASP A 183 -7.36 -2.47 -20.55
N ARG A 184 -8.42 -3.09 -21.05
CA ARG A 184 -8.33 -4.33 -21.83
C ARG A 184 -7.94 -4.02 -23.27
N LEU A 185 -6.89 -4.64 -23.77
CA LEU A 185 -6.58 -4.65 -25.19
C LEU A 185 -7.51 -5.64 -25.91
N VAL A 186 -8.37 -5.13 -26.77
CA VAL A 186 -9.36 -5.93 -27.50
C VAL A 186 -8.83 -6.31 -28.89
N SER A 187 -8.27 -5.35 -29.62
CA SER A 187 -7.70 -5.62 -30.95
C SER A 187 -6.51 -4.74 -31.30
N ILE A 188 -5.71 -5.20 -32.27
CA ILE A 188 -4.68 -4.39 -32.95
C ILE A 188 -5.01 -4.44 -34.45
N ASN A 189 -5.19 -3.29 -35.09
CA ASN A 189 -5.61 -3.20 -36.50
C ASN A 189 -6.89 -4.01 -36.82
N GLY A 190 -7.80 -4.13 -35.85
CA GLY A 190 -9.04 -4.92 -36.00
C GLY A 190 -8.87 -6.42 -35.74
N GLU A 191 -7.66 -6.95 -35.63
CA GLU A 191 -7.43 -8.35 -35.23
C GLU A 191 -7.60 -8.52 -33.73
N ASN A 192 -8.47 -9.44 -33.32
CA ASN A 192 -8.76 -9.73 -31.91
C ASN A 192 -7.53 -10.27 -31.17
N ILE A 193 -7.26 -9.74 -29.98
CA ILE A 193 -6.13 -10.13 -29.14
C ILE A 193 -6.63 -10.90 -27.93
N SER A 194 -6.17 -12.16 -27.80
CA SER A 194 -6.52 -13.04 -26.69
C SER A 194 -5.32 -13.58 -25.93
N SER A 195 -4.10 -13.30 -26.38
CA SER A 195 -2.86 -13.77 -25.77
C SER A 195 -1.71 -12.79 -26.01
N LEU A 196 -0.62 -12.93 -25.26
CA LEU A 196 0.60 -12.15 -25.52
C LEU A 196 1.23 -12.54 -26.87
N SER A 197 1.08 -13.81 -27.25
CA SER A 197 1.49 -14.32 -28.56
C SER A 197 0.76 -13.65 -29.73
N ASP A 198 -0.53 -13.31 -29.55
CA ASP A 198 -1.30 -12.58 -30.56
C ASP A 198 -0.71 -11.17 -30.80
N ILE A 199 -0.32 -10.46 -29.74
CA ILE A 199 0.35 -9.15 -29.88
C ILE A 199 1.63 -9.32 -30.69
N LYS A 200 2.49 -10.26 -30.28
CA LYS A 200 3.77 -10.51 -30.97
C LYS A 200 3.57 -10.85 -32.43
N ARG A 201 2.58 -11.70 -32.75
CA ARG A 201 2.23 -12.10 -34.11
C ARG A 201 1.78 -10.91 -34.95
N VAL A 202 0.80 -10.13 -34.48
CA VAL A 202 0.27 -8.98 -35.24
C VAL A 202 1.35 -7.94 -35.48
N ILE A 203 2.10 -7.58 -34.44
CA ILE A 203 3.16 -6.56 -34.55
C ILE A 203 4.31 -7.03 -35.46
N SER A 204 4.67 -8.32 -35.44
CA SER A 204 5.72 -8.85 -36.33
C SER A 204 5.30 -8.93 -37.80
N SER A 205 3.99 -8.87 -38.09
CA SER A 205 3.46 -8.89 -39.46
C SER A 205 3.34 -7.49 -40.09
N LEU A 206 3.66 -6.43 -39.34
CA LEU A 206 3.56 -5.06 -39.83
C LEU A 206 4.59 -4.77 -40.93
N LYS A 207 4.16 -4.00 -41.93
CA LYS A 207 5.06 -3.49 -42.97
C LYS A 207 5.93 -2.36 -42.41
N PRO A 208 7.15 -2.15 -42.93
CA PRO A 208 7.97 -1.00 -42.55
C PRO A 208 7.20 0.32 -42.73
N GLY A 209 7.12 1.11 -41.65
CA GLY A 209 6.42 2.40 -41.65
C GLY A 209 4.92 2.33 -41.32
N GLU A 210 4.33 1.15 -41.12
CA GLU A 210 2.97 1.05 -40.60
C GLU A 210 2.86 1.59 -39.16
N ASN A 211 1.73 2.22 -38.88
CA ASN A 211 1.36 2.73 -37.56
C ASN A 211 0.15 1.94 -37.05
N PRO A 212 0.37 0.91 -36.20
CA PRO A 212 -0.72 0.06 -35.75
C PRO A 212 -1.62 0.82 -34.76
N THR A 213 -2.93 0.57 -34.86
CA THR A 213 -3.94 1.13 -33.95
C THR A 213 -4.39 0.07 -32.96
N LEU A 214 -4.22 0.36 -31.68
CA LEU A 214 -4.69 -0.44 -30.56
C LEU A 214 -6.11 0.00 -30.19
N LEU A 215 -6.98 -0.98 -29.97
CA LEU A 215 -8.33 -0.77 -29.49
C LEU A 215 -8.40 -1.25 -28.04
N LEU A 216 -8.51 -0.31 -27.10
CA LEU A 216 -8.56 -0.57 -25.67
C LEU A 216 -9.94 -0.28 -25.09
N MET A 217 -10.36 -1.04 -24.09
CA MET A 217 -11.66 -0.90 -23.43
C MET A 217 -11.48 -0.78 -21.92
N ASN A 218 -12.16 0.19 -21.31
CA ASN A 218 -12.16 0.36 -19.85
C ASN A 218 -13.00 -0.77 -19.20
N GLN A 219 -12.58 -1.28 -18.05
CA GLN A 219 -13.36 -2.29 -17.31
C GLN A 219 -14.71 -1.78 -16.78
N SER A 220 -14.84 -0.48 -16.55
CA SER A 220 -16.04 0.14 -15.96
C SER A 220 -16.96 0.84 -16.97
N SER A 221 -16.60 0.86 -18.26
CA SER A 221 -17.37 1.55 -19.30
C SER A 221 -17.34 0.76 -20.60
N THR A 222 -18.41 0.86 -21.39
CA THR A 222 -18.44 0.34 -22.77
C THR A 222 -17.62 1.19 -23.75
N ALA A 223 -17.10 2.33 -23.29
CA ALA A 223 -16.28 3.21 -24.10
C ALA A 223 -14.96 2.53 -24.52
N VAL A 224 -14.68 2.66 -25.81
CA VAL A 224 -13.49 2.15 -26.47
C VAL A 224 -12.55 3.32 -26.78
N LYS A 225 -11.26 3.10 -26.59
CA LYS A 225 -10.18 4.07 -26.84
C LYS A 225 -9.30 3.54 -27.98
N ASN A 226 -9.03 4.40 -28.95
CA ASN A 226 -8.11 4.07 -30.05
C ASN A 226 -6.77 4.75 -29.78
N LEU A 227 -5.68 3.97 -29.79
CA LEU A 227 -4.32 4.47 -29.65
C LEU A 227 -3.52 4.10 -30.89
N ALA A 228 -3.07 5.09 -31.66
CA ALA A 228 -2.06 4.90 -32.68
C ALA A 228 -0.69 4.74 -31.99
N LEU A 229 -0.03 3.59 -32.17
CA LEU A 229 1.20 3.26 -31.45
C LEU A 229 2.42 4.04 -31.97
N GLY A 230 2.37 4.53 -33.21
CA GLY A 230 3.52 5.10 -33.90
C GLY A 230 4.28 4.07 -34.74
N THR A 231 5.22 4.56 -35.54
CA THR A 231 6.00 3.72 -36.46
C THR A 231 7.11 2.95 -35.74
N GLY A 232 7.59 1.87 -36.37
CA GLY A 232 8.66 1.05 -35.80
C GLY A 232 8.21 0.27 -34.56
N ALA A 233 6.94 -0.12 -34.53
CA ALA A 233 6.37 -0.93 -33.48
C ALA A 233 7.13 -2.26 -33.32
N ALA A 234 7.46 -2.63 -32.09
CA ALA A 234 8.08 -3.91 -31.77
C ALA A 234 7.47 -4.48 -30.50
N ALA A 235 7.24 -5.80 -30.50
CA ALA A 235 6.67 -6.54 -29.37
C ALA A 235 7.68 -7.57 -28.87
N LYS A 236 7.98 -7.53 -27.57
CA LYS A 236 8.89 -8.46 -26.90
C LYS A 236 8.20 -9.07 -25.69
N ILE A 237 8.02 -10.40 -25.72
CA ILE A 237 7.53 -11.14 -24.56
C ILE A 237 8.71 -11.34 -23.60
N LYS A 238 8.48 -11.01 -22.32
CA LYS A 238 9.40 -11.22 -21.22
C LYS A 238 8.99 -12.48 -20.48
N GLU A 239 9.98 -13.34 -20.26
CA GLU A 239 9.85 -14.51 -19.40
C GLU A 239 9.35 -14.11 -17.99
N PRO A 240 8.63 -15.02 -17.31
CA PRO A 240 8.28 -14.89 -15.90
C PRO A 240 9.43 -14.43 -15.02
N LEU A 241 9.16 -13.52 -14.09
CA LEU A 241 10.06 -13.23 -12.99
C LEU A 241 10.26 -14.48 -12.17
N THR A 242 11.52 -14.76 -11.83
CA THR A 242 11.88 -15.91 -11.01
C THR A 242 12.53 -15.46 -9.71
N ARG A 243 12.34 -16.25 -8.65
CA ARG A 243 13.02 -16.06 -7.37
C ARG A 243 13.51 -17.39 -6.82
N ASN A 244 14.62 -17.35 -6.11
CA ASN A 244 15.05 -18.45 -5.27
C ASN A 244 14.10 -18.54 -4.07
N MET A 245 13.53 -19.72 -3.84
CA MET A 245 12.58 -19.97 -2.77
C MET A 245 12.84 -21.30 -2.09
N LEU A 246 12.55 -21.32 -0.79
CA LEU A 246 12.59 -22.54 0.01
C LEU A 246 11.22 -23.21 0.15
N GLY A 247 10.12 -22.47 -0.06
CA GLY A 247 8.76 -23.01 0.00
C GLY A 247 8.19 -23.15 1.41
N TYR A 248 8.31 -22.08 2.20
CA TYR A 248 7.65 -21.96 3.49
C TYR A 248 6.98 -20.58 3.58
N ALA A 249 5.96 -20.48 4.43
CA ALA A 249 5.42 -19.19 4.89
C ALA A 249 5.69 -19.03 6.39
N VAL A 250 5.81 -17.78 6.82
CA VAL A 250 5.84 -17.43 8.24
C VAL A 250 4.62 -16.61 8.58
N SER A 251 4.12 -16.79 9.80
CA SER A 251 3.10 -15.91 10.36
C SER A 251 3.73 -15.15 11.53
N PRO A 252 3.57 -13.81 11.59
CA PRO A 252 4.02 -13.07 12.75
C PRO A 252 3.30 -13.61 13.99
N GLN A 253 4.07 -13.96 15.01
CA GLN A 253 3.48 -14.34 16.28
C GLN A 253 2.81 -13.10 16.90
N ARG A 254 1.48 -13.11 16.96
CA ARG A 254 0.71 -12.07 17.63
C ARG A 254 0.73 -12.35 19.12
N ILE A 255 1.25 -11.40 19.89
CA ILE A 255 1.10 -11.38 21.34
C ILE A 255 0.00 -10.36 21.61
N ILE A 256 -1.13 -10.83 22.13
CA ILE A 256 -2.22 -9.95 22.55
C ILE A 256 -1.82 -9.40 23.91
N LEU A 257 -1.65 -8.08 23.99
CA LEU A 257 -1.46 -7.37 25.25
C LEU A 257 -2.83 -6.98 25.78
N HIS A 258 -2.98 -7.00 27.11
CA HIS A 258 -4.18 -6.54 27.81
C HIS A 258 -3.85 -5.29 28.63
N PRO A 259 -3.56 -4.15 27.98
CA PRO A 259 -3.26 -2.90 28.69
C PRO A 259 -4.45 -2.49 29.55
N GLY A 260 -4.16 -1.82 30.67
CA GLY A 260 -5.19 -1.32 31.57
C GLY A 260 -6.09 -0.30 30.86
N VAL A 261 -7.34 -0.17 31.31
CA VAL A 261 -8.30 0.80 30.74
C VAL A 261 -7.73 2.22 30.75
N TRP A 262 -7.01 2.59 31.82
CA TRP A 262 -6.39 3.91 31.95
C TRP A 262 -5.22 4.12 30.97
N GLU A 263 -4.37 3.11 30.79
CA GLU A 263 -3.27 3.15 29.84
C GLU A 263 -3.80 3.33 28.41
N GLN A 264 -4.86 2.59 28.04
CA GLN A 264 -5.52 2.73 26.74
C GLN A 264 -6.14 4.13 26.57
N PHE A 265 -6.75 4.70 27.61
CA PHE A 265 -7.30 6.04 27.55
C PHE A 265 -6.21 7.09 27.31
N VAL A 266 -5.11 7.04 28.08
CA VAL A 266 -3.98 7.96 27.94
C VAL A 266 -3.32 7.83 26.56
N ASP A 267 -3.09 6.61 26.08
CA ASP A 267 -2.53 6.37 24.73
C ASP A 267 -3.43 6.95 23.63
N ASN A 268 -4.76 6.80 23.74
CA ASN A 268 -5.68 7.42 22.78
C ASN A 268 -5.61 8.95 22.85
N VAL A 269 -5.62 9.54 24.05
CA VAL A 269 -5.49 11.00 24.23
C VAL A 269 -4.19 11.52 23.63
N ASP A 270 -3.06 10.87 23.90
CA ASP A 270 -1.75 11.25 23.37
C ASP A 270 -1.72 11.16 21.84
N ARG A 271 -2.31 10.12 21.26
CA ARG A 271 -2.45 10.00 19.79
C ARG A 271 -3.28 11.13 19.21
N THR A 272 -4.43 11.44 19.82
CA THR A 272 -5.29 12.55 19.38
C THR A 272 -4.57 13.89 19.47
N TRP A 273 -3.89 14.13 20.59
CA TRP A 273 -3.14 15.37 20.82
C TRP A 273 -2.01 15.54 19.80
N ASN A 274 -1.20 14.50 19.60
CA ASN A 274 -0.12 14.52 18.60
C ASN A 274 -0.65 14.71 17.18
N ALA A 275 -1.80 14.13 16.84
CA ALA A 275 -2.46 14.34 15.55
C ALA A 275 -2.93 15.79 15.37
N LEU A 276 -3.53 16.39 16.41
CA LEU A 276 -3.98 17.79 16.39
C LEU A 276 -2.80 18.76 16.26
N VAL A 277 -1.74 18.55 17.05
CA VAL A 277 -0.51 19.35 16.96
C VAL A 277 0.12 19.20 15.57
N SER A 278 0.14 18.00 15.01
CA SER A 278 0.64 17.76 13.65
C SER A 278 -0.21 18.45 12.59
N LEU A 279 -1.53 18.54 12.76
CA LEU A 279 -2.40 19.25 11.81
C LEU A 279 -2.19 20.77 11.83
N LEU A 280 -1.90 21.32 13.01
CA LEU A 280 -1.73 22.77 13.21
C LEU A 280 -0.29 23.26 12.94
N SER A 281 0.69 22.35 12.91
CA SER A 281 2.09 22.70 12.72
C SER A 281 2.39 23.11 11.27
N PRO A 282 2.93 24.31 11.01
CA PRO A 282 3.31 24.74 9.64
C PRO A 282 4.41 23.88 9.01
N SER A 283 5.19 23.18 9.82
CA SER A 283 6.24 22.24 9.40
C SER A 283 5.72 20.81 9.22
N SER A 284 4.42 20.58 9.30
CA SER A 284 3.81 19.28 9.02
C SER A 284 3.30 19.22 7.60
N ASP A 285 3.49 18.08 6.97
CA ASP A 285 2.96 17.84 5.62
C ASP A 285 1.47 17.39 5.69
N ILE A 286 0.91 17.24 6.90
CA ILE A 286 -0.49 16.88 7.15
C ILE A 286 -1.35 18.14 7.27
N GLY A 287 -1.97 18.55 6.16
CA GLY A 287 -3.02 19.59 6.16
C GLY A 287 -4.45 19.06 6.22
N LEU A 288 -5.42 19.99 6.23
CA LEU A 288 -6.87 19.73 6.28
C LEU A 288 -7.38 18.78 5.18
N ARG A 289 -6.73 18.75 4.02
CA ARG A 289 -7.07 17.84 2.90
C ARG A 289 -6.87 16.36 3.24
N HIS A 290 -6.01 16.04 4.22
CA HIS A 290 -5.71 14.66 4.63
C HIS A 290 -6.64 14.16 5.74
N LEU A 291 -7.54 14.99 6.25
CA LEU A 291 -8.56 14.53 7.19
C LEU A 291 -9.53 13.60 6.50
N SER A 292 -9.88 12.51 7.19
CA SER A 292 -10.95 11.62 6.75
C SER A 292 -12.29 12.18 7.21
N GLY A 293 -13.17 12.47 6.26
CA GLY A 293 -14.55 12.82 6.54
C GLY A 293 -15.43 11.60 6.83
N PRO A 294 -16.76 11.80 6.95
CA PRO A 294 -17.71 10.72 7.22
C PRO A 294 -17.67 9.58 6.19
N ILE A 295 -17.42 9.91 4.91
CA ILE A 295 -17.34 8.92 3.83
C ILE A 295 -16.05 8.11 3.96
N GLY A 296 -14.92 8.77 4.20
CA GLY A 296 -13.63 8.12 4.45
C GLY A 296 -13.66 7.21 5.68
N ILE A 297 -14.26 7.68 6.78
CA ILE A 297 -14.46 6.90 8.01
C ILE A 297 -15.28 5.64 7.73
N GLY A 298 -16.42 5.77 7.01
CA GLY A 298 -17.26 4.63 6.63
C GLY A 298 -16.50 3.59 5.81
N ARG A 299 -15.62 4.03 4.90
CA ARG A 299 -14.78 3.13 4.09
C ARG A 299 -13.74 2.39 4.92
N VAL A 300 -13.04 3.08 5.82
CA VAL A 300 -12.06 2.45 6.73
C VAL A 300 -12.76 1.42 7.61
N MET A 301 -13.96 1.75 8.10
CA MET A 301 -14.79 0.82 8.87
C MET A 301 -15.15 -0.44 8.07
N TYR A 302 -15.56 -0.28 6.81
CA TYR A 302 -15.84 -1.41 5.90
C TYR A 302 -14.59 -2.25 5.64
N LYS A 303 -13.44 -1.64 5.39
CA LYS A 303 -12.17 -2.37 5.21
C LYS A 303 -11.80 -3.18 6.46
N PHE A 304 -11.97 -2.60 7.65
CA PHE A 304 -11.71 -3.31 8.91
C PHE A 304 -12.72 -4.43 9.17
N SER A 305 -13.99 -4.28 8.79
CA SER A 305 -15.00 -5.34 8.98
C SER A 305 -14.72 -6.58 8.13
N LEU A 306 -14.07 -6.42 6.96
CA LEU A 306 -13.59 -7.53 6.14
C LEU A 306 -12.37 -8.25 6.73
N MET A 307 -11.68 -7.65 7.70
CA MET A 307 -10.46 -8.19 8.30
C MET A 307 -10.73 -8.83 9.67
N ASP A 308 -11.23 -8.04 10.63
CA ASP A 308 -11.42 -8.45 12.02
C ASP A 308 -12.37 -7.47 12.74
N ILE A 309 -13.39 -7.98 13.42
CA ILE A 309 -14.34 -7.16 14.19
C ILE A 309 -13.66 -6.40 15.34
N THR A 310 -12.55 -6.90 15.87
CA THR A 310 -11.77 -6.23 16.93
C THR A 310 -11.18 -4.92 16.41
N LEU A 311 -10.80 -4.85 15.12
CA LEU A 311 -10.31 -3.63 14.49
C LEU A 311 -11.43 -2.59 14.34
N VAL A 312 -12.64 -3.05 13.97
CA VAL A 312 -13.85 -2.21 13.92
C VAL A 312 -14.11 -1.62 15.30
N LEU A 313 -14.14 -2.44 16.35
CA LEU A 313 -14.40 -1.99 17.71
C LEU A 313 -13.33 -1.00 18.20
N SER A 314 -12.05 -1.31 17.95
CA SER A 314 -10.94 -0.42 18.29
C SER A 314 -11.04 0.93 17.58
N PHE A 315 -11.47 0.93 16.32
CA PHE A 315 -11.67 2.14 15.54
C PHE A 315 -12.88 2.96 16.03
N VAL A 316 -13.98 2.31 16.42
CA VAL A 316 -15.13 2.98 17.04
C VAL A 316 -14.73 3.63 18.37
N VAL A 317 -13.96 2.94 19.21
CA VAL A 317 -13.46 3.49 20.48
C VAL A 317 -12.61 4.74 20.22
N LEU A 318 -11.66 4.67 19.27
CA LEU A 318 -10.84 5.80 18.86
C LEU A 318 -11.70 7.01 18.42
N ILE A 319 -12.73 6.79 17.58
CA ILE A 319 -13.62 7.86 17.12
C ILE A 319 -14.39 8.50 18.27
N ASN A 320 -14.94 7.71 19.19
CA ASN A 320 -15.69 8.24 20.33
C ASN A 320 -14.81 9.05 21.27
N ILE A 321 -13.59 8.57 21.56
CA ILE A 321 -12.62 9.31 22.37
C ILE A 321 -12.23 10.61 21.65
N ASN A 322 -11.95 10.55 20.34
CA ASN A 322 -11.64 11.73 19.54
C ASN A 322 -12.79 12.76 19.56
N LEU A 323 -14.04 12.31 19.41
CA LEU A 323 -15.20 13.19 19.47
C LEU A 323 -15.34 13.85 20.84
N ALA A 324 -15.10 13.11 21.93
CA ALA A 324 -15.09 13.66 23.28
C ALA A 324 -13.98 14.72 23.46
N ILE A 325 -12.76 14.44 23.03
CA ILE A 325 -11.62 15.37 23.12
C ILE A 325 -11.89 16.63 22.28
N LEU A 326 -12.36 16.46 21.04
CA LEU A 326 -12.70 17.58 20.16
C LEU A 326 -13.83 18.43 20.74
N ASN A 327 -14.87 17.80 21.30
CA ASN A 327 -15.97 18.51 21.95
C ASN A 327 -15.54 19.29 23.19
N MET A 328 -14.43 18.93 23.83
CA MET A 328 -13.84 19.67 24.95
C MET A 328 -13.01 20.89 24.51
N LEU A 329 -12.72 21.05 23.21
CA LEU A 329 -11.99 22.23 22.73
C LEU A 329 -12.80 23.52 22.96
N PRO A 330 -12.12 24.66 23.17
CA PRO A 330 -12.76 25.96 23.42
C PRO A 330 -13.33 26.58 22.13
N ILE A 331 -14.13 25.81 21.38
CA ILE A 331 -14.74 26.19 20.12
C ILE A 331 -16.22 26.51 20.38
N PRO A 332 -16.74 27.71 20.07
CA PRO A 332 -18.06 28.19 20.49
C PRO A 332 -19.27 27.28 20.20
N VAL A 333 -19.19 26.45 19.16
CA VAL A 333 -20.27 25.53 18.72
C VAL A 333 -20.21 24.18 19.42
N LEU A 334 -19.09 23.88 20.07
CA LEU A 334 -18.85 22.64 20.81
C LEU A 334 -19.08 22.85 22.31
N ASP A 335 -19.23 21.76 23.06
CA ASP A 335 -19.48 21.77 24.51
C ASP A 335 -18.43 22.58 25.29
N GLY A 336 -17.14 22.48 24.91
CA GLY A 336 -16.05 23.25 25.49
C GLY A 336 -16.17 24.76 25.28
N GLY A 337 -16.77 25.20 24.16
CA GLY A 337 -17.09 26.61 23.93
C GLY A 337 -18.13 27.14 24.91
N HIS A 338 -19.17 26.34 25.19
CA HIS A 338 -20.17 26.68 26.20
C HIS A 338 -19.55 26.77 27.60
N ILE A 339 -18.65 25.85 27.94
CA ILE A 339 -17.90 25.88 29.20
C ILE A 339 -17.08 27.17 29.31
N VAL A 340 -16.39 27.58 28.25
CA VAL A 340 -15.62 28.85 28.22
C VAL A 340 -16.53 30.06 28.39
N ILE A 341 -17.64 30.13 27.65
CA ILE A 341 -18.63 31.21 27.74
C ILE A 341 -19.19 31.31 29.17
N ALA A 342 -19.57 30.18 29.78
CA ALA A 342 -20.07 30.14 31.15
C ALA A 342 -18.99 30.54 32.17
N THR A 343 -17.74 30.11 31.95
CA THR A 343 -16.60 30.48 32.80
C THR A 343 -16.33 31.99 32.73
N ILE A 344 -16.34 32.57 31.53
CA ILE A 344 -16.19 34.02 31.32
C ILE A 344 -17.34 34.78 31.99
N ALA A 345 -18.58 34.31 31.83
CA ALA A 345 -19.75 34.93 32.48
C ALA A 345 -19.65 34.88 34.01
N LYS A 346 -19.16 33.76 34.58
CA LYS A 346 -18.90 33.59 36.02
C LYS A 346 -17.83 34.56 36.52
N LEU A 347 -16.71 34.69 35.79
CA LEU A 347 -15.63 35.63 36.13
C LEU A 347 -16.08 37.09 36.04
N ARG A 348 -16.88 37.43 35.02
CA ARG A 348 -17.44 38.78 34.83
C ARG A 348 -18.61 39.10 35.77
N LYS A 349 -19.16 38.11 36.46
CA LYS A 349 -20.41 38.18 37.26
C LYS A 349 -21.59 38.77 36.48
N LYS A 350 -21.55 38.74 35.15
CA LYS A 350 -22.56 39.28 34.24
C LYS A 350 -22.67 38.37 33.02
N PRO A 351 -23.89 38.10 32.53
CA PRO A 351 -24.07 37.32 31.32
C PRO A 351 -23.45 38.05 30.12
N LEU A 352 -22.93 37.28 29.17
CA LEU A 352 -22.52 37.82 27.87
C LEU A 352 -23.79 38.18 27.07
N PRO A 353 -23.74 39.22 26.23
CA PRO A 353 -24.88 39.57 25.38
C PRO A 353 -25.28 38.38 24.50
N GLU A 354 -26.56 37.99 24.54
CA GLU A 354 -27.07 36.85 23.76
C GLU A 354 -26.83 37.02 22.27
N SER A 355 -26.98 38.24 21.74
CA SER A 355 -26.68 38.57 20.34
C SER A 355 -25.21 38.37 19.97
N TRP A 356 -24.29 38.60 20.91
CA TRP A 356 -22.87 38.37 20.69
C TRP A 356 -22.55 36.87 20.69
N VAL A 357 -23.10 36.12 21.66
CA VAL A 357 -22.93 34.66 21.74
C VAL A 357 -23.51 33.99 20.49
N ALA A 358 -24.74 34.35 20.10
CA ALA A 358 -25.40 33.85 18.91
C ALA A 358 -24.63 34.20 17.63
N GLY A 359 -24.09 35.43 17.54
CA GLY A 359 -23.26 35.85 16.40
C GLY A 359 -21.98 35.02 16.30
N VAL A 360 -21.24 34.86 17.39
CA VAL A 360 -20.01 34.05 17.43
C VAL A 360 -20.31 32.59 17.11
N GLN A 361 -21.34 32.00 17.71
CA GLN A 361 -21.76 30.63 17.42
C GLN A 361 -22.19 30.44 15.97
N GLY A 362 -22.98 31.36 15.42
CA GLY A 362 -23.41 31.31 14.01
C GLY A 362 -22.23 31.36 13.04
N VAL A 363 -21.26 32.24 13.29
CA VAL A 363 -20.03 32.32 12.48
C VAL A 363 -19.25 31.00 12.55
N PHE A 364 -18.98 30.49 13.74
CA PHE A 364 -18.25 29.23 13.90
C PHE A 364 -19.02 28.03 13.34
N MET A 365 -20.35 28.03 13.40
CA MET A 365 -21.19 26.97 12.84
C MET A 365 -21.09 26.97 11.32
N LEU A 366 -21.14 28.15 10.71
CA LEU A 366 -20.97 28.31 9.27
C LEU A 366 -19.57 27.88 8.81
N LEU A 367 -18.53 28.26 9.56
CA LEU A 367 -17.15 27.81 9.30
C LEU A 367 -17.02 26.29 9.44
N PHE A 368 -17.62 25.70 10.46
CA PHE A 368 -17.61 24.25 10.69
C PHE A 368 -18.33 23.49 9.57
N LEU A 369 -19.52 23.94 9.16
CA LEU A 369 -20.25 23.37 8.03
C LEU A 369 -19.47 23.51 6.72
N GLY A 370 -18.86 24.68 6.48
CA GLY A 370 -17.99 24.90 5.32
C GLY A 370 -16.78 23.96 5.30
N MET A 371 -16.13 23.77 6.45
CA MET A 371 -15.04 22.80 6.60
C MET A 371 -15.52 21.36 6.38
N MET A 372 -16.70 20.97 6.88
CA MET A 372 -17.27 19.63 6.65
C MET A 372 -17.54 19.38 5.17
N LEU A 373 -18.14 20.34 4.46
CA LEU A 373 -18.34 20.24 3.01
C LEU A 373 -17.01 20.15 2.26
N TYR A 374 -16.01 20.92 2.68
CA TYR A 374 -14.66 20.86 2.12
C TYR A 374 -14.04 19.47 2.30
N VAL A 375 -14.08 18.91 3.51
CA VAL A 375 -13.54 17.56 3.78
C VAL A 375 -14.31 16.48 2.98
N VAL A 376 -15.64 16.56 2.91
CA VAL A 376 -16.46 15.63 2.13
C VAL A 376 -16.12 15.70 0.63
N TYR A 377 -15.88 16.89 0.08
CA TYR A 377 -15.43 17.05 -1.30
C TYR A 377 -14.11 16.30 -1.57
N PHE A 378 -13.13 16.45 -0.67
CA PHE A 378 -11.85 15.73 -0.78
C PHE A 378 -12.01 14.22 -0.59
N ASP A 379 -12.89 13.77 0.32
CA ASP A 379 -13.21 12.35 0.49
C ASP A 379 -13.77 11.73 -0.81
N ILE A 380 -14.69 12.42 -1.50
CA ILE A 380 -15.26 11.95 -2.77
C ILE A 380 -14.18 11.88 -3.86
N MET A 381 -13.31 12.90 -3.93
CA MET A 381 -12.21 12.91 -4.89
C MET A 381 -11.24 11.76 -4.63
N ARG A 382 -10.86 11.54 -3.35
CA ARG A 382 -10.04 10.43 -2.91
C ARG A 382 -10.68 9.09 -3.24
N TRP A 383 -11.98 8.93 -2.99
CA TRP A 383 -12.73 7.71 -3.31
C TRP A 383 -12.60 7.33 -4.78
N SER A 384 -12.84 8.29 -5.68
CA SER A 384 -12.74 8.04 -7.11
C SER A 384 -11.31 7.66 -7.54
N GLY A 385 -10.27 8.26 -6.93
CA GLY A 385 -8.87 7.87 -7.17
C GLY A 385 -8.53 6.48 -6.66
N GLU A 386 -8.94 6.16 -5.44
CA GLU A 386 -8.70 4.85 -4.83
C GLU A 386 -9.39 3.72 -5.61
N ASN A 387 -10.56 3.95 -6.22
CA ASN A 387 -11.20 2.92 -7.05
C ASN A 387 -10.39 2.61 -8.33
N MET A 388 -9.74 3.62 -8.91
CA MET A 388 -8.86 3.45 -10.07
C MET A 388 -7.58 2.71 -9.67
N GLU A 389 -7.00 3.05 -8.53
CA GLU A 389 -5.85 2.33 -7.95
C GLU A 389 -6.20 0.89 -7.58
N GLU A 390 -7.36 0.63 -6.97
CA GLU A 390 -7.77 -0.72 -6.59
C GLU A 390 -7.93 -1.64 -7.82
N ASN A 391 -8.44 -1.10 -8.93
CA ASN A 391 -8.50 -1.83 -10.19
C ASN A 391 -7.11 -2.06 -10.80
N SER A 392 -6.24 -1.05 -10.74
CA SER A 392 -4.83 -1.18 -11.15
C SER A 392 -4.11 -2.26 -10.32
N PHE A 393 -4.33 -2.27 -9.00
CA PHE A 393 -3.76 -3.21 -8.06
C PHE A 393 -4.30 -4.65 -8.28
N LYS A 394 -5.58 -4.82 -8.63
CA LYS A 394 -6.12 -6.13 -9.03
C LYS A 394 -5.39 -6.69 -10.24
N ILE A 395 -5.04 -5.83 -11.20
CA ILE A 395 -4.30 -6.20 -12.41
C ILE A 395 -2.83 -6.45 -12.08
N GLU A 396 -2.24 -5.65 -11.20
CA GLU A 396 -0.89 -5.89 -10.69
C GLU A 396 -0.78 -7.24 -9.98
N GLN A 397 -1.75 -7.56 -9.10
CA GLN A 397 -1.85 -8.88 -8.48
C GLN A 397 -2.06 -10.01 -9.49
N ALA A 398 -2.73 -9.73 -10.61
CA ALA A 398 -2.94 -10.73 -11.66
C ALA A 398 -1.67 -11.07 -12.44
N TYR A 399 -0.65 -10.21 -12.39
CA TYR A 399 0.68 -10.49 -12.93
C TYR A 399 1.45 -11.50 -12.08
N TYR A 400 1.30 -11.46 -10.75
CA TYR A 400 1.95 -12.40 -9.84
C TYR A 400 1.17 -13.72 -9.72
N LEU A 401 1.88 -14.83 -9.53
CA LEU A 401 1.27 -16.13 -9.30
C LEU A 401 0.76 -16.20 -7.84
N LYS A 402 -0.52 -16.54 -7.67
CA LYS A 402 -1.14 -16.67 -6.34
C LYS A 402 -0.69 -17.95 -5.63
N ASP A 403 -0.66 -19.07 -6.34
CA ASP A 403 -0.33 -20.38 -5.80
C ASP A 403 1.01 -20.85 -6.35
N ILE A 404 2.06 -20.73 -5.54
CA ILE A 404 3.39 -21.17 -5.89
C ILE A 404 3.53 -22.66 -5.56
N LYS A 405 3.65 -23.49 -6.60
CA LYS A 405 3.87 -24.94 -6.44
C LYS A 405 5.30 -25.30 -6.78
N PHE A 406 5.89 -26.16 -5.95
CA PHE A 406 7.20 -26.77 -6.20
C PHE A 406 6.99 -28.07 -6.97
N LYS A 407 7.66 -28.21 -8.12
CA LYS A 407 7.62 -29.42 -8.95
C LYS A 407 8.58 -30.48 -8.44
#